data_AF-A0A1G1Q698-F1
#
_entry.id   AF-A0A1G1Q698-F1
#
_cell.length_a   1.000
_cell.length_b   1.000
_cell.length_c   1.000
_cell.angle_alpha   90.00
_cell.angle_beta   90.00
_cell.angle_gamma   90.00
#
_symmetry.space_group_name_H-M   'P 1'
#
loop_
_entity.id
_entity.type
_entity.pdbx_description
1 polymer ?
#
loop_
_entity_poly.entity_id
_entity_poly.type
_entity_poly.pdbx_seq_one_letter_code
_entity_poly.pdbx_strand_id
1 'polypeptide(L)'
;MTLTIKKILSFKSAILALSLIVLVCNIFILVTGIIIQLKTENKNSFEPGLQFADLKDDLNGVREAGFITNKDLSSENNDGQFLMAQYMLAPTALDLNATKHKYNILDCTSKTHVLYALRSLNAAPLKINKYGKILAVKQ
;
A
#
# COMPACT_ATOMS: atom_id res chain seq x y z
N MET A 1 64.70 20.74 19.29
CA MET A 1 64.14 19.39 19.08
C MET A 1 62.70 19.22 19.62
N THR A 2 62.19 20.12 20.45
CA THR A 2 60.85 20.03 21.07
C THR A 2 59.69 20.53 20.19
N LEU A 3 59.93 21.45 19.26
CA LEU A 3 58.91 22.02 18.37
C LEU A 3 58.37 21.04 17.30
N THR A 4 59.21 20.13 16.81
CA THR A 4 58.83 19.13 15.80
C THR A 4 57.95 18.02 16.37
N ILE A 5 58.21 17.59 17.60
CA ILE A 5 57.44 16.54 18.28
C ILE A 5 55.99 16.99 18.55
N LYS A 6 55.80 18.25 18.97
CA LYS A 6 54.48 18.82 19.24
C LYS A 6 53.61 18.95 17.97
N LYS A 7 54.23 19.27 16.82
CA LYS A 7 53.54 19.30 15.51
C LYS A 7 53.11 17.91 15.04
N ILE A 8 53.96 16.90 15.23
CA ILE A 8 53.63 15.51 14.85
C ILE A 8 52.51 14.94 15.73
N LEU A 9 52.53 15.25 17.04
CA LEU A 9 51.47 14.83 17.96
C LEU A 9 50.12 15.49 17.62
N SER A 10 50.13 16.78 17.28
CA SER A 10 48.94 17.54 16.84
C SER A 10 48.36 17.01 15.53
N PHE A 11 49.21 16.61 14.58
CA PHE A 11 48.78 16.05 13.30
C PHE A 11 48.10 14.69 13.47
N LYS A 12 48.64 13.81 14.33
CA LYS A 12 48.01 12.52 14.66
C LYS A 12 46.64 12.69 15.33
N SER A 13 46.51 13.64 16.27
CA SER A 13 45.21 13.94 16.88
C SER A 13 44.20 14.50 15.89
N ALA A 14 44.64 15.29 14.89
CA ALA A 14 43.76 15.80 13.85
C ALA A 14 43.21 14.69 12.94
N ILE A 15 44.04 13.72 12.56
CA ILE A 15 43.61 12.55 11.76
C ILE A 15 42.61 11.69 12.55
N LEU A 16 42.87 11.44 13.84
CA LEU A 16 41.96 10.71 14.71
C LEU A 16 40.60 11.42 14.81
N ALA A 17 40.60 12.74 15.02
CA ALA A 17 39.37 13.52 15.07
C ALA A 17 38.60 13.45 13.74
N LEU A 18 39.28 13.56 12.60
CA LEU A 18 38.65 13.45 11.28
C LEU A 18 38.03 12.07 11.06
N SER A 19 38.73 11.00 11.44
CA SER A 19 38.21 9.63 11.31
C SER A 19 36.96 9.41 12.16
N LEU A 20 36.91 10.00 13.36
CA LEU A 20 35.76 9.91 14.24
C LEU A 20 34.56 10.66 13.64
N ILE A 21 34.78 11.83 13.05
CA ILE A 21 33.72 12.61 12.38
C ILE A 21 33.12 11.80 11.22
N VAL A 22 33.97 11.19 10.37
CA VAL A 22 33.50 10.35 9.25
C VAL A 22 32.68 9.17 9.75
N LEU A 23 33.11 8.52 10.84
CA LEU A 23 32.37 7.40 11.44
C LEU A 23 30.99 7.84 11.94
N VAL A 24 30.92 8.97 12.65
CA VAL A 24 29.65 9.53 13.15
C VAL A 24 28.72 9.90 11.99
N CYS A 25 29.24 10.53 10.93
CA CYS A 25 28.45 10.86 9.73
C CYS A 25 27.88 9.60 9.07
N ASN A 26 28.68 8.54 8.91
CA ASN A 26 28.22 7.28 8.32
C ASN A 26 27.11 6.61 9.15
N ILE A 27 27.26 6.59 10.49
CA ILE A 27 26.23 6.07 11.39
C ILE A 27 24.94 6.89 11.27
N PHE A 28 25.05 8.22 11.22
CA PHE A 28 23.90 9.11 11.09
C PHE A 28 23.13 8.89 9.78
N ILE A 29 23.84 8.75 8.65
CA ILE A 29 23.23 8.46 7.35
C ILE A 29 22.51 7.10 7.39
N LEU A 30 23.12 6.08 8.00
CA LEU A 30 22.53 4.75 8.11
C LEU A 30 21.27 4.74 8.98
N VAL A 31 21.30 5.42 10.13
CA VAL A 31 20.14 5.53 11.03
C VAL A 31 19.00 6.31 10.37
N THR A 32 19.29 7.42 9.70
CA THR A 32 18.25 8.19 8.99
C THR A 32 17.65 7.39 7.83
N GLY A 33 18.46 6.62 7.10
CA GLY A 33 18.00 5.68 6.07
C GLY A 33 17.04 4.63 6.62
N ILE A 34 17.39 3.98 7.73
CA ILE A 34 16.53 2.99 8.41
C ILE A 34 15.23 3.63 8.89
N ILE A 35 15.26 4.82 9.50
CA ILE A 35 14.05 5.52 9.97
C ILE A 35 13.13 5.86 8.78
N ILE A 36 13.68 6.31 7.65
CA ILE A 36 12.91 6.60 6.45
C ILE A 36 12.30 5.30 5.89
N GLN A 37 13.06 4.21 5.83
CA GLN A 37 12.58 2.91 5.36
C GLN A 37 11.48 2.34 6.26
N LEU A 38 11.66 2.38 7.59
CA LEU A 38 10.65 1.97 8.56
C LEU A 38 9.39 2.83 8.48
N LYS A 39 9.52 4.15 8.28
CA LYS A 39 8.37 5.05 8.09
C LYS A 39 7.63 4.78 6.78
N THR A 40 8.31 4.19 5.79
CA THR A 40 7.75 3.84 4.49
C THR A 40 7.05 2.49 4.53
N GLU A 41 7.64 1.48 5.18
CA GLU A 41 6.99 0.17 5.39
C GLU A 41 5.77 0.24 6.31
N ASN A 42 5.82 1.04 7.37
CA ASN A 42 4.74 1.12 8.36
C ASN A 42 3.50 1.86 7.83
N LYS A 43 3.55 2.46 6.63
CA LYS A 43 2.40 3.19 6.09
C LYS A 43 1.43 2.29 5.34
N ASN A 44 1.81 1.08 4.88
CA ASN A 44 0.91 0.22 4.09
C ASN A 44 1.30 -1.28 4.08
N SER A 45 1.98 -1.81 5.09
CA SER A 45 2.15 -3.27 5.21
C SER A 45 0.90 -3.93 5.81
N PHE A 46 -0.23 -3.79 5.11
CA PHE A 46 -1.38 -4.67 5.35
C PHE A 46 -1.22 -5.89 4.44
N GLU A 47 -1.54 -7.08 4.96
CA GLU A 47 -1.67 -8.26 4.12
C GLU A 47 -2.54 -7.93 2.90
N PRO A 48 -2.04 -8.17 1.67
CA PRO A 48 -2.82 -7.97 0.46
C PRO A 48 -4.18 -8.66 0.60
N GLY A 49 -5.26 -7.92 0.35
CA GLY A 49 -6.63 -8.45 0.48
C GLY A 49 -7.35 -8.05 1.77
N LEU A 50 -6.64 -7.73 2.86
CA LEU A 50 -7.28 -7.33 4.13
C LEU A 50 -8.17 -6.08 3.98
N GLN A 51 -7.87 -5.25 2.99
CA GLN A 51 -8.68 -4.10 2.59
C GLN A 51 -10.11 -4.45 2.13
N PHE A 52 -10.43 -5.72 1.90
CA PHE A 52 -11.75 -6.21 1.53
C PHE A 52 -12.47 -6.97 2.66
N ALA A 53 -11.78 -7.28 3.76
CA ALA A 53 -12.31 -8.05 4.88
C ALA A 53 -13.67 -7.52 5.37
N ASP A 54 -13.74 -6.20 5.53
CA ASP A 54 -14.91 -5.49 6.06
C ASP A 54 -16.17 -5.64 5.19
N LEU A 55 -16.06 -6.14 3.96
CA LEU A 55 -17.18 -6.35 3.04
C LEU A 55 -17.75 -7.78 3.11
N LYS A 56 -17.05 -8.71 3.77
CA LYS A 56 -17.44 -10.12 3.82
C LYS A 56 -18.81 -10.32 4.47
N ASP A 57 -19.05 -9.63 5.57
CA ASP A 57 -20.31 -9.76 6.31
C ASP A 57 -21.51 -9.26 5.49
N ASP A 58 -21.32 -8.19 4.70
CA ASP A 58 -22.36 -7.63 3.83
C ASP A 58 -22.64 -8.51 2.59
N LEU A 59 -21.70 -9.40 2.24
CA LEU A 59 -21.82 -10.36 1.15
C LEU A 59 -22.21 -11.76 1.64
N ASN A 60 -22.55 -11.93 2.92
CA ASN A 60 -22.98 -13.21 3.44
C ASN A 60 -24.24 -13.71 2.69
N GLY A 61 -24.19 -14.95 2.18
CA GLY A 61 -25.24 -15.53 1.34
C GLY A 61 -25.23 -15.06 -0.12
N VAL A 62 -24.36 -14.13 -0.51
CA VAL A 62 -24.17 -13.72 -1.91
C VAL A 62 -23.21 -14.71 -2.58
N ARG A 63 -23.70 -15.41 -3.61
CA ARG A 63 -22.89 -16.39 -4.36
C ARG A 63 -21.88 -15.73 -5.29
N GLU A 64 -22.28 -14.66 -5.98
CA GLU A 64 -21.49 -14.00 -7.01
C GLU A 64 -21.61 -12.48 -6.87
N ALA A 65 -20.50 -11.77 -7.06
CA ALA A 65 -20.44 -10.32 -7.08
C ALA A 65 -19.47 -9.83 -8.18
N GLY A 66 -19.75 -8.66 -8.74
CA GLY A 66 -18.84 -8.01 -9.68
C GLY A 66 -17.67 -7.35 -8.96
N PHE A 67 -16.47 -7.40 -9.55
CA PHE A 67 -15.32 -6.63 -9.10
C PHE A 67 -14.94 -5.61 -10.16
N ILE A 68 -15.24 -4.34 -9.90
CA ILE A 68 -15.10 -3.24 -10.85
C ILE A 68 -13.90 -2.40 -10.45
N THR A 69 -12.92 -2.27 -11.34
CA THR A 69 -11.75 -1.45 -11.12
C THR A 69 -11.30 -0.76 -12.40
N ASN A 70 -10.58 0.34 -12.25
CA ASN A 70 -9.86 1.01 -13.35
C ASN A 70 -8.35 0.76 -13.30
N LYS A 71 -7.90 -0.10 -12.38
CA LYS A 71 -6.50 -0.53 -12.29
C LYS A 71 -6.23 -1.61 -13.32
N ASP A 72 -5.01 -1.64 -13.84
CA ASP A 72 -4.57 -2.78 -14.64
C ASP A 72 -4.41 -3.99 -13.72
N LEU A 73 -5.17 -5.05 -14.02
CA LEU A 73 -5.14 -6.31 -13.30
C LEU A 73 -4.64 -7.47 -14.19
N SER A 74 -3.92 -7.14 -15.27
CA SER A 74 -3.15 -8.11 -16.04
C SER A 74 -2.15 -8.85 -15.14
N SER A 75 -1.79 -10.08 -15.52
CA SER A 75 -0.86 -10.94 -14.76
C SER A 75 0.50 -10.29 -14.48
N GLU A 76 0.86 -9.27 -15.25
CA GLU A 76 2.13 -8.53 -15.14
C GLU A 76 2.05 -7.34 -14.18
N ASN A 77 0.85 -6.77 -13.93
CA ASN A 77 0.66 -5.51 -13.19
C ASN A 77 -0.34 -5.58 -12.01
N ASN A 78 -0.96 -6.74 -11.74
CA ASN A 78 -2.05 -6.89 -10.76
C ASN A 78 -1.60 -6.90 -9.28
N ASP A 79 -0.32 -7.15 -8.98
CA ASP A 79 0.17 -7.47 -7.63
C ASP A 79 -0.66 -8.55 -6.89
N GLY A 80 -1.45 -9.34 -7.62
CA GLY A 80 -2.41 -10.31 -7.07
C GLY A 80 -3.62 -9.71 -6.35
N GLN A 81 -3.88 -8.40 -6.41
CA GLN A 81 -4.96 -7.74 -5.66
C GLN A 81 -6.34 -8.36 -5.89
N PHE A 82 -6.67 -8.72 -7.13
CA PHE A 82 -7.96 -9.37 -7.43
C PHE A 82 -8.06 -10.76 -6.79
N LEU A 83 -7.00 -11.56 -6.88
CA LEU A 83 -6.97 -12.89 -6.29
C LEU A 83 -7.07 -12.83 -4.76
N MET A 84 -6.44 -11.83 -4.16
CA MET A 84 -6.51 -11.59 -2.72
C MET A 84 -7.91 -11.14 -2.28
N ALA A 85 -8.57 -10.29 -3.07
CA ALA A 85 -9.99 -9.96 -2.85
C ALA A 85 -10.87 -11.21 -2.91
N GLN A 86 -10.65 -12.06 -3.93
CA GLN A 86 -11.38 -13.31 -4.11
C GLN A 86 -11.21 -14.26 -2.92
N TYR A 87 -9.98 -14.39 -2.41
CA TYR A 87 -9.70 -15.21 -1.23
C TYR A 87 -10.38 -14.66 0.02
N MET A 88 -10.28 -13.34 0.25
CA MET A 88 -10.83 -12.72 1.45
C MET A 88 -12.36 -12.77 1.51
N LEU A 89 -13.01 -12.68 0.36
CA LEU A 89 -14.47 -12.62 0.23
C LEU A 89 -15.12 -13.97 -0.04
N ALA A 90 -14.35 -15.06 -0.04
CA ALA A 90 -14.93 -16.40 -0.09
C ALA A 90 -15.96 -16.61 1.04
N PRO A 91 -17.12 -17.27 0.75
CA PRO A 91 -17.42 -18.07 -0.44
C PRO A 91 -17.98 -17.29 -1.65
N THR A 92 -18.09 -15.96 -1.59
CA THR A 92 -18.59 -15.17 -2.72
C THR A 92 -17.58 -15.18 -3.87
N ALA A 93 -17.99 -15.66 -5.04
CA ALA A 93 -17.20 -15.60 -6.26
C ALA A 93 -17.21 -14.16 -6.81
N LEU A 94 -16.03 -13.66 -7.19
CA LEU A 94 -15.85 -12.35 -7.78
C LEU A 94 -15.61 -12.51 -9.28
N ASP A 95 -16.40 -11.81 -10.08
CA ASP A 95 -16.15 -11.74 -11.52
C ASP A 95 -15.52 -10.39 -11.87
N LEU A 96 -14.33 -10.46 -12.45
CA LEU A 96 -13.57 -9.27 -12.81
C LEU A 96 -14.26 -8.49 -13.94
N ASN A 97 -14.50 -7.20 -13.70
CA ASN A 97 -15.13 -6.26 -14.63
C ASN A 97 -16.51 -6.71 -15.14
N ALA A 98 -17.16 -7.65 -14.46
CA ALA A 98 -18.50 -8.09 -14.81
C ALA A 98 -19.54 -7.15 -14.23
N THR A 99 -20.23 -6.44 -15.12
CA THR A 99 -21.26 -5.48 -14.73
C THR A 99 -22.63 -6.12 -14.49
N LYS A 100 -22.83 -7.41 -14.79
CA LYS A 100 -24.15 -8.08 -14.71
C LYS A 100 -24.65 -8.33 -13.29
N HIS A 101 -23.76 -8.31 -12.30
CA HIS A 101 -24.06 -8.75 -10.94
C HIS A 101 -24.91 -7.75 -10.16
N LYS A 102 -25.76 -8.25 -9.25
CA LYS A 102 -26.57 -7.41 -8.36
C LYS A 102 -25.69 -6.61 -7.41
N TYR A 103 -24.71 -7.28 -6.81
CA TYR A 103 -23.72 -6.68 -5.92
C TYR A 103 -22.42 -6.46 -6.68
N ASN A 104 -21.82 -5.29 -6.53
CA ASN A 104 -20.57 -4.92 -7.19
C ASN A 104 -19.64 -4.24 -6.19
N ILE A 105 -18.40 -4.68 -6.13
CA ILE A 105 -17.33 -4.05 -5.36
C ILE A 105 -16.57 -3.14 -6.31
N LEU A 106 -16.41 -1.88 -5.94
CA LEU A 106 -15.66 -0.89 -6.69
C LEU A 106 -14.33 -0.62 -5.98
N ASP A 107 -13.24 -0.83 -6.70
CA ASP A 107 -11.87 -0.45 -6.31
C ASP A 107 -11.28 0.48 -7.36
N CYS A 108 -11.63 1.76 -7.30
CA CYS A 108 -11.16 2.75 -8.27
C CYS A 108 -10.11 3.70 -7.68
N THR A 109 -9.21 4.21 -8.52
CA THR A 109 -8.15 5.14 -8.10
C THR A 109 -8.64 6.56 -7.78
N SER A 110 -9.84 6.94 -8.22
CA SER A 110 -10.40 8.27 -7.99
C SER A 110 -11.91 8.27 -7.78
N LYS A 111 -12.42 9.29 -7.08
CA LYS A 111 -13.87 9.51 -6.87
C LYS A 111 -14.62 9.69 -8.20
N THR A 112 -13.98 10.27 -9.21
CA THR A 112 -14.58 10.46 -10.54
C THR A 112 -14.84 9.12 -11.22
N HIS A 113 -13.89 8.18 -11.13
CA HIS A 113 -14.08 6.83 -11.66
C HIS A 113 -15.16 6.04 -10.89
N VAL A 114 -15.21 6.18 -9.57
CA VAL A 114 -16.29 5.60 -8.75
C VAL A 114 -17.65 6.10 -9.23
N LEU A 115 -17.81 7.42 -9.37
CA LEU A 115 -19.08 8.01 -9.78
C LEU A 115 -19.49 7.55 -11.18
N TYR A 116 -18.53 7.46 -12.10
CA TYR A 116 -18.76 6.93 -13.43
C TYR A 116 -19.21 5.46 -13.39
N ALA A 117 -18.53 4.61 -12.63
CA ALA A 117 -18.88 3.21 -12.47
C ALA A 117 -20.27 3.01 -11.84
N LEU A 118 -20.62 3.76 -10.80
CA LEU A 118 -21.95 3.70 -10.19
C LEU A 118 -23.05 4.07 -11.19
N ARG A 119 -22.82 5.12 -11.99
CA ARG A 119 -23.76 5.53 -13.04
C ARG A 119 -23.89 4.50 -14.15
N SER A 120 -22.77 3.95 -14.66
CA SER A 120 -22.79 2.96 -15.74
C SER A 120 -23.44 1.64 -15.30
N LEU A 121 -23.36 1.30 -14.02
CA LEU A 121 -24.01 0.13 -13.44
C LEU A 121 -25.47 0.37 -13.07
N ASN A 122 -25.97 1.61 -13.07
CA ASN A 122 -27.23 1.98 -12.41
C ASN A 122 -27.28 1.46 -10.96
N ALA A 123 -26.21 1.70 -10.19
CA ALA A 123 -26.04 1.17 -8.85
C ALA A 123 -25.95 2.27 -7.80
N ALA A 124 -26.43 1.97 -6.60
CA ALA A 124 -26.30 2.80 -5.41
C ALA A 124 -25.21 2.24 -4.47
N PRO A 125 -24.39 3.11 -3.85
CA PRO A 125 -23.45 2.66 -2.83
C PRO A 125 -24.20 2.17 -1.60
N LEU A 126 -23.91 0.94 -1.16
CA LEU A 126 -24.43 0.34 0.05
C LEU A 126 -23.50 0.59 1.24
N LYS A 127 -22.19 0.42 1.02
CA LYS A 127 -21.16 0.61 2.06
C LYS A 127 -19.87 1.13 1.46
N ILE A 128 -19.17 1.97 2.21
CA ILE A 128 -17.81 2.41 1.92
C ILE A 128 -16.95 2.05 3.12
N ASN A 129 -15.89 1.27 2.91
CA ASN A 129 -15.00 0.90 4.01
C ASN A 129 -13.88 1.94 4.23
N LYS A 130 -13.11 1.77 5.29
CA LYS A 130 -12.00 2.68 5.66
C LYS A 130 -10.87 2.74 4.62
N TYR A 131 -10.80 1.75 3.72
CA TYR A 131 -9.84 1.68 2.62
C TYR A 131 -10.39 2.28 1.30
N GLY A 132 -11.60 2.84 1.34
CA GLY A 132 -12.23 3.45 0.17
C GLY A 132 -12.79 2.45 -0.84
N LYS A 133 -12.89 1.15 -0.50
CA LYS A 133 -13.60 0.16 -1.31
C LYS A 133 -15.10 0.34 -1.09
N ILE A 134 -15.86 0.23 -2.18
CA ILE A 134 -17.29 0.52 -2.15
C ILE A 134 -18.05 -0.74 -2.54
N LEU A 135 -18.95 -1.19 -1.68
CA LEU A 135 -19.97 -2.16 -2.06
C LEU A 135 -21.17 -1.39 -2.60
N ALA A 136 -21.60 -1.73 -3.81
CA ALA A 136 -22.73 -1.12 -4.48
C ALA A 136 -23.76 -2.18 -4.88
N VAL A 137 -25.02 -1.78 -4.91
CA VAL A 137 -26.15 -2.62 -5.32
C VAL A 137 -26.83 -2.00 -6.53
N LYS A 138 -27.05 -2.80 -7.57
CA LYS A 138 -27.85 -2.38 -8.73
C LYS A 138 -29.30 -2.13 -8.34
N GLN A 139 -29.86 -1.06 -8.90
CA GLN A 139 -31.28 -0.70 -8.78
C GLN A 139 -32.11 -1.40 -9.85
#